data_AF-A0A539EDQ0-F1
#
_entry.id   AF-A0A539EDQ0-F1
#
_cell.length_a   1.000
_cell.length_b   1.000
_cell.length_c   1.000
_cell.angle_alpha   90.00
_cell.angle_beta   90.00
_cell.angle_gamma   90.00
#
_symmetry.space_group_name_H-M   'P 1'
#
loop_
_entity.id
_entity.type
_entity.pdbx_description
1 polymer ?
#
loop_
_entity_poly.entity_id
_entity_poly.type
_entity_poly.pdbx_seq_one_letter_code
_entity_poly.pdbx_strand_id
1 'polypeptide(L)'
;MVDPPDVSTYTAALSTGSSYPNGFSGNLSLATAPAGGSPAATFAGLSANTTYFLFVNAVNHNGLSTPYTALGASATLAAVPAAAGTTFLGVFESSASVGWSANGNALDVTSYTVVLSTKAGCSSGCGGNISLSTAPAGAAPAATLSGLSANTTYFLMVAAVNH
;
A
#
# COMPACT_ATOMS: atom_id res chain seq x y z
N MET A 1 -18.28 -26.52 28.84
CA MET A 1 -17.56 -27.58 28.11
C MET A 1 -16.79 -26.88 27.01
N VAL A 2 -15.47 -26.85 27.11
CA VAL A 2 -14.59 -26.25 26.09
C VAL A 2 -14.41 -27.30 25.01
N ASP A 3 -14.73 -26.96 23.76
CA ASP A 3 -14.55 -27.89 22.63
C ASP A 3 -13.06 -28.17 22.39
N PRO A 4 -12.69 -29.40 22.01
CA PRO A 4 -11.31 -29.70 21.60
C PRO A 4 -10.90 -28.81 20.42
N PRO A 5 -9.65 -28.31 20.39
CA PRO A 5 -9.15 -27.42 19.33
C PRO A 5 -9.18 -28.08 17.94
N ASP A 6 -9.31 -29.40 17.87
CA ASP A 6 -9.33 -30.18 16.61
C ASP A 6 -10.70 -30.16 15.90
N VAL A 7 -11.73 -29.55 16.49
CA VAL A 7 -13.08 -29.44 15.89
C VAL A 7 -13.56 -27.99 15.80
N SER A 8 -12.82 -27.05 16.39
CA SER A 8 -13.15 -25.62 16.32
C SER A 8 -12.61 -25.01 15.02
N THR A 9 -13.49 -24.39 14.24
CA THR A 9 -13.10 -23.59 13.06
C THR A 9 -13.03 -22.12 13.44
N TYR A 10 -12.34 -21.32 12.64
CA TYR A 10 -12.30 -19.87 12.82
C TYR A 10 -12.77 -19.19 11.55
N THR A 11 -13.43 -18.04 11.67
CA THR A 11 -13.61 -17.14 10.54
C THR A 11 -12.68 -15.96 10.74
N ALA A 12 -11.74 -15.79 9.80
CA ALA A 12 -10.88 -14.62 9.74
C ALA A 12 -11.47 -13.61 8.75
N ALA A 13 -11.42 -12.33 9.10
CA ALA A 13 -11.84 -11.24 8.26
C ALA A 13 -10.80 -10.12 8.26
N LEU A 14 -10.47 -9.59 7.09
CA LEU A 14 -9.74 -8.35 6.93
C LEU A 14 -10.70 -7.23 6.56
N SER A 15 -10.53 -6.07 7.20
CA SER A 15 -11.33 -4.87 6.94
C SER A 15 -10.41 -3.64 6.94
N THR A 16 -10.71 -2.66 6.09
CA THR A 16 -10.04 -1.36 6.10
C THR A 16 -10.57 -0.42 7.20
N GLY A 17 -11.68 -0.80 7.83
CA GLY A 17 -12.20 -0.17 9.04
C GLY A 17 -11.67 -0.80 10.31
N SER A 18 -11.50 0.03 11.34
CA SER A 18 -11.05 -0.36 12.68
C SER A 18 -12.09 -1.11 13.52
N SER A 19 -13.28 -1.38 12.97
CA SER A 19 -14.33 -2.19 13.60
C SER A 19 -14.95 -3.16 12.60
N TYR A 20 -15.47 -4.29 13.07
CA TYR A 20 -16.11 -5.32 12.26
C TYR A 20 -17.14 -6.09 13.12
N PRO A 21 -18.30 -6.54 12.58
CA PRO A 21 -18.75 -6.44 11.18
C PRO A 21 -19.07 -5.03 10.73
N ASN A 22 -18.85 -4.74 9.45
CA ASN A 22 -19.18 -3.47 8.80
C ASN A 22 -19.56 -3.70 7.33
N GLY A 23 -20.06 -2.66 6.65
CA GLY A 23 -20.53 -2.72 5.26
C GLY A 23 -19.49 -2.37 4.18
N PHE A 24 -18.19 -2.39 4.49
CA PHE A 24 -17.16 -2.00 3.53
C PHE A 24 -16.99 -3.06 2.45
N SER A 25 -17.03 -2.64 1.18
CA SER A 25 -16.91 -3.52 0.01
C SER A 25 -15.56 -4.20 -0.12
N GLY A 26 -14.51 -3.64 0.50
CA GLY A 26 -13.16 -4.20 0.53
C GLY A 26 -12.91 -5.24 1.62
N ASN A 27 -13.94 -5.61 2.38
CA ASN A 27 -13.80 -6.65 3.41
C ASN A 27 -13.58 -8.02 2.74
N LEU A 28 -12.60 -8.75 3.25
CA LEU A 28 -12.33 -10.13 2.85
C LEU A 28 -12.55 -11.03 4.04
N SER A 29 -13.19 -12.18 3.85
CA SER A 29 -13.37 -13.16 4.92
C SER A 29 -13.20 -14.57 4.41
N LEU A 30 -12.56 -15.41 5.22
CA LEU A 30 -12.22 -16.79 4.95
C LEU A 30 -12.49 -17.62 6.22
N ALA A 31 -13.12 -18.77 6.06
CA ALA A 31 -13.17 -19.78 7.12
C ALA A 31 -11.90 -20.64 7.07
N THR A 32 -11.31 -20.94 8.22
CA THR A 32 -10.19 -21.87 8.31
C THR A 32 -10.71 -23.27 8.61
N ALA A 33 -10.01 -24.29 8.11
CA ALA A 33 -10.18 -25.64 8.61
C ALA A 33 -9.78 -25.69 10.11
N PRO A 34 -10.28 -26.67 10.89
CA PRO A 34 -9.76 -26.93 12.23
C PRO A 34 -8.25 -27.18 12.15
N ALA A 35 -7.46 -26.39 12.86
CA ALA A 35 -6.00 -26.38 12.74
C ALA A 35 -5.27 -26.59 14.07
N GLY A 36 -5.97 -27.12 15.09
CA GLY A 36 -5.41 -27.30 16.42
C GLY A 36 -4.97 -25.96 17.05
N GLY A 37 -3.86 -25.96 17.78
CA GLY A 37 -3.41 -24.80 18.58
C GLY A 37 -2.75 -23.64 17.82
N SER A 38 -2.67 -23.68 16.48
CA SER A 38 -2.01 -22.61 15.70
C SER A 38 -2.71 -22.34 14.37
N PRO A 39 -3.94 -21.80 14.39
CA PRO A 39 -4.67 -21.46 13.18
C PRO A 39 -3.99 -20.32 12.40
N ALA A 40 -4.03 -20.41 11.06
CA ALA A 40 -3.51 -19.40 10.16
C ALA A 40 -4.43 -19.23 8.93
N ALA A 41 -4.43 -18.04 8.33
CA ALA A 41 -5.17 -17.73 7.12
C ALA A 41 -4.31 -16.88 6.17
N THR A 42 -4.44 -17.10 4.86
CA THR A 42 -3.76 -16.32 3.82
C THR A 42 -4.79 -15.57 3.00
N PHE A 43 -4.66 -14.24 2.97
CA PHE A 43 -5.49 -13.37 2.15
C PHE A 43 -4.73 -12.96 0.89
N ALA A 44 -5.44 -12.91 -0.23
CA ALA A 44 -4.92 -12.46 -1.52
C ALA A 44 -5.82 -11.36 -2.09
N GLY A 45 -5.34 -10.64 -3.10
CA GLY A 45 -6.09 -9.54 -3.73
C GLY A 45 -6.22 -8.29 -2.87
N LEU A 46 -5.28 -8.07 -1.93
CA LEU A 46 -5.23 -6.87 -1.11
C LEU A 46 -4.76 -5.67 -1.96
N SER A 47 -5.35 -4.51 -1.70
CA SER A 47 -4.92 -3.24 -2.30
C SER A 47 -3.55 -2.84 -1.76
N ALA A 48 -2.71 -2.23 -2.61
CA ALA A 48 -1.40 -1.71 -2.21
C ALA A 48 -1.52 -0.51 -1.28
N ASN A 49 -0.49 -0.27 -0.45
CA ASN A 49 -0.42 0.81 0.54
C ASN A 49 -1.71 0.97 1.39
N THR A 50 -2.33 -0.14 1.76
CA THR A 50 -3.64 -0.16 2.44
C THR A 50 -3.53 -0.86 3.78
N THR A 51 -4.01 -0.21 4.84
CA THR A 51 -4.10 -0.79 6.18
C THR A 51 -5.29 -1.71 6.29
N TYR A 52 -5.04 -2.95 6.71
CA TYR A 52 -6.07 -3.93 7.02
C TYR A 52 -6.01 -4.31 8.50
N PHE A 53 -7.17 -4.26 9.15
CA PHE A 53 -7.42 -4.76 10.50
C PHE A 53 -7.89 -6.21 10.41
N LEU A 54 -7.25 -7.09 11.19
CA LEU A 54 -7.61 -8.50 11.28
C LEU A 54 -8.62 -8.72 12.41
N PHE A 55 -9.75 -9.33 12.06
CA PHE A 55 -10.79 -9.75 12.97
C PHE A 55 -10.97 -11.26 12.89
N VAL A 56 -11.12 -11.93 14.03
CA VAL A 56 -11.33 -13.39 14.08
C VAL A 56 -12.46 -13.73 15.03
N ASN A 57 -13.32 -14.66 14.64
CA ASN A 57 -14.22 -15.36 15.57
C ASN A 57 -13.94 -16.88 15.56
N ALA A 58 -14.32 -17.55 16.64
CA ALA A 58 -14.31 -19.00 16.72
C ALA A 58 -15.72 -19.54 16.47
N VAL A 59 -15.82 -20.65 15.76
CA VAL A 59 -17.07 -21.36 15.47
C VAL A 59 -16.95 -22.79 15.96
N ASN A 60 -17.84 -23.17 16.86
CA ASN A 60 -17.84 -24.51 17.46
C ASN A 60 -18.47 -25.56 16.52
N HIS A 61 -18.43 -26.83 16.90
CA HIS A 61 -18.95 -27.93 16.07
C HIS A 61 -20.46 -27.85 15.78
N ASN A 62 -21.21 -27.11 16.61
CA ASN A 62 -22.65 -26.87 16.43
C ASN A 62 -22.93 -25.62 15.58
N GLY A 63 -21.91 -25.00 14.98
CA GLY A 63 -22.04 -23.80 14.15
C GLY A 63 -22.27 -22.52 14.95
N LEU A 64 -22.11 -22.54 16.28
CA LEU A 64 -22.25 -21.35 17.11
C LEU A 64 -20.92 -20.58 17.13
N SER A 65 -21.00 -19.28 16.85
CA SER A 65 -19.85 -18.40 16.74
C SER A 65 -19.70 -17.44 17.92
N THR A 66 -18.47 -17.16 18.33
CA THR A 66 -18.16 -16.04 19.23
C THR A 66 -18.32 -14.69 18.51
N PRO A 67 -18.33 -13.57 19.25
CA PRO A 67 -18.06 -12.26 18.67
C PRO A 67 -16.69 -12.21 17.99
N TYR A 68 -16.55 -11.30 17.02
CA TYR A 68 -15.26 -11.01 16.40
C TYR A 68 -14.34 -10.27 17.36
N THR A 69 -13.08 -10.68 17.38
CA THR A 69 -12.01 -10.03 18.15
C THR A 69 -11.00 -9.42 17.19
N ALA A 70 -10.63 -8.16 17.41
CA ALA A 70 -9.57 -7.50 16.66
C ALA A 70 -8.19 -8.00 17.13
N LEU A 71 -7.36 -8.49 16.22
CA LEU A 71 -6.02 -9.02 16.54
C LEU A 71 -4.88 -8.04 16.20
N GLY A 72 -5.21 -6.91 15.56
CA GLY A 72 -4.25 -5.89 15.16
C GLY A 72 -4.46 -5.44 13.71
N ALA A 73 -3.54 -4.64 13.21
CA ALA A 73 -3.55 -4.14 11.85
C ALA A 73 -2.14 -4.13 11.24
N SER A 74 -2.07 -4.25 9.92
CA SER A 74 -0.84 -4.07 9.16
C SER A 74 -1.16 -3.46 7.80
N ALA A 75 -0.20 -2.72 7.23
CA ALA A 75 -0.32 -2.14 5.90
C ALA A 75 0.34 -3.05 4.87
N THR A 76 -0.32 -3.22 3.72
CA THR A 76 0.34 -3.79 2.54
C THR A 76 1.44 -2.86 2.05
N LEU A 77 2.40 -3.40 1.29
CA LEU A 77 3.43 -2.60 0.65
C LEU A 77 2.83 -1.69 -0.43
N ALA A 78 3.39 -0.49 -0.56
CA ALA A 78 3.13 0.37 -1.69
C ALA A 78 3.60 -0.26 -3.00
N ALA A 79 2.80 -0.13 -4.05
CA ALA A 79 3.17 -0.59 -5.38
C ALA A 79 4.26 0.31 -5.96
N VAL A 80 5.18 -0.28 -6.74
CA VAL A 80 6.20 0.52 -7.45
C VAL A 80 5.47 1.44 -8.44
N PRO A 81 5.74 2.76 -8.43
CA PRO A 81 5.19 3.68 -9.42
C PRO A 81 5.53 3.24 -10.84
N ALA A 82 4.58 3.40 -11.76
CA ALA A 82 4.79 3.08 -13.17
C ALA A 82 4.93 4.35 -14.00
N ALA A 83 5.53 4.25 -15.19
CA ALA A 83 5.55 5.37 -16.13
C ALA A 83 4.12 5.80 -16.49
N ALA A 84 3.87 7.11 -16.52
CA ALA A 84 2.64 7.65 -17.10
C ALA A 84 2.74 7.64 -18.63
N GLY A 85 1.59 7.73 -19.32
CA GLY A 85 1.56 7.89 -20.78
C GLY A 85 2.40 9.10 -21.25
N THR A 86 2.42 10.16 -20.46
CA THR A 86 3.32 11.31 -20.59
C THR A 86 4.02 11.56 -19.26
N THR A 87 5.29 11.14 -19.16
CA THR A 87 6.07 11.26 -17.92
C THR A 87 6.68 12.66 -17.74
N PHE A 88 7.11 13.32 -18.82
CA PHE A 88 7.60 14.70 -18.78
C PHE A 88 6.50 15.63 -19.26
N LEU A 89 5.88 16.35 -18.32
CA LEU A 89 4.76 17.25 -18.56
C LEU A 89 5.23 18.63 -19.04
N GLY A 90 6.46 19.01 -18.68
CA GLY A 90 7.13 20.22 -19.12
C GLY A 90 8.60 20.19 -18.74
N VAL A 91 9.48 20.61 -19.65
CA VAL A 91 10.92 20.72 -19.41
C VAL A 91 11.34 22.14 -19.77
N PHE A 92 11.96 22.82 -18.81
CA PHE A 92 12.39 24.21 -18.88
C PHE A 92 13.89 24.31 -18.62
N GLU A 93 14.44 25.52 -18.75
CA GLU A 93 15.88 25.78 -18.61
C GLU A 93 16.45 25.32 -17.26
N SER A 94 15.70 25.49 -16.17
CA SER A 94 16.13 25.16 -14.80
C SER A 94 15.10 24.39 -13.99
N SER A 95 14.06 23.85 -14.64
CA SER A 95 13.01 23.07 -13.97
C SER A 95 12.37 22.04 -14.89
N ALA A 96 11.75 21.02 -14.29
CA ALA A 96 10.95 20.05 -15.01
C ALA A 96 9.74 19.65 -14.19
N SER A 97 8.59 19.55 -14.87
CA SER A 97 7.36 18.95 -14.35
C SER A 97 7.27 17.51 -14.85
N VAL A 98 7.12 16.58 -13.91
CA VAL A 98 7.07 15.15 -14.16
C VAL A 98 5.79 14.56 -13.58
N GLY A 99 5.24 13.56 -14.27
CA GLY A 99 4.07 12.80 -13.85
C GLY A 99 4.35 11.31 -13.91
N TRP A 100 3.70 10.53 -13.05
CA TRP A 100 3.81 9.08 -13.04
C TRP A 100 2.44 8.45 -12.77
N SER A 101 2.34 7.14 -13.01
CA SER A 101 1.17 6.36 -12.64
C SER A 101 1.31 5.89 -11.20
N ALA A 102 0.22 6.05 -10.42
CA ALA A 102 0.14 5.53 -9.05
C ALA A 102 0.18 4.00 -9.00
N ASN A 103 -0.05 3.29 -10.12
CA ASN A 103 0.01 1.84 -10.22
C ASN A 103 -0.77 1.09 -9.13
N GLY A 104 -1.98 1.56 -8.81
CA GLY A 104 -2.86 0.96 -7.80
C GLY A 104 -2.67 1.48 -6.37
N ASN A 105 -1.68 2.34 -6.11
CA ASN A 105 -1.60 3.07 -4.84
C ASN A 105 -2.73 4.10 -4.74
N ALA A 106 -3.35 4.19 -3.56
CA ALA A 106 -4.44 5.13 -3.33
C ALA A 106 -3.95 6.59 -3.31
N LEU A 107 -4.62 7.46 -4.09
CA LEU A 107 -4.18 8.83 -4.39
C LEU A 107 -4.31 9.79 -3.20
N ASP A 108 -5.19 9.46 -2.25
CA ASP A 108 -5.50 10.31 -1.08
C ASP A 108 -4.58 10.04 0.11
N VAL A 109 -3.76 8.97 0.06
CA VAL A 109 -2.89 8.56 1.19
C VAL A 109 -1.43 8.35 0.79
N THR A 110 -1.15 8.09 -0.49
CA THR A 110 0.21 7.73 -0.91
C THR A 110 1.05 8.98 -1.18
N SER A 111 2.19 9.06 -0.49
CA SER A 111 3.24 10.04 -0.79
C SER A 111 4.35 9.41 -1.64
N TYR A 112 5.11 10.24 -2.34
CA TYR A 112 6.18 9.80 -3.23
C TYR A 112 7.45 10.59 -2.98
N THR A 113 8.60 9.92 -3.12
CA THR A 113 9.90 10.57 -3.27
C THR A 113 10.26 10.59 -4.74
N VAL A 114 10.53 11.79 -5.26
CA VAL A 114 10.88 12.06 -6.66
C VAL A 114 12.33 12.53 -6.70
N VAL A 115 13.13 11.91 -7.56
CA VAL A 115 14.56 12.20 -7.68
C VAL A 115 14.92 12.39 -9.14
N LEU A 116 15.60 13.48 -9.44
CA LEU A 116 16.32 13.69 -10.70
C LEU A 116 17.82 13.57 -10.41
N SER A 117 18.49 12.66 -11.13
CA SER A 117 19.94 12.42 -11.00
C SER A 117 20.63 12.56 -12.35
N THR A 118 21.84 13.10 -12.38
CA THR A 118 22.70 13.05 -13.59
C THR A 118 23.35 11.69 -13.79
N LYS A 119 23.20 10.77 -12.82
CA LYS A 119 23.71 9.40 -12.89
C LYS A 119 22.54 8.42 -13.04
N ALA A 120 22.57 7.64 -14.11
CA ALA A 120 21.60 6.59 -14.35
C ALA A 120 21.52 5.61 -13.16
N GLY A 121 20.30 5.27 -12.74
CA GLY A 121 20.03 4.32 -11.66
C GLY A 121 20.36 4.80 -10.24
N CYS A 122 20.76 6.06 -10.05
CA CYS A 122 21.02 6.59 -8.71
C CYS A 122 19.81 7.29 -8.06
N SER A 123 19.13 6.60 -7.16
CA SER A 123 17.95 7.11 -6.44
C SER A 123 18.27 7.79 -5.11
N SER A 124 19.48 7.61 -4.55
CA SER A 124 19.88 8.23 -3.28
C SER A 124 21.40 8.34 -3.17
N GLY A 125 21.88 9.34 -2.42
CA GLY A 125 23.31 9.47 -2.07
C GLY A 125 24.25 9.93 -3.19
N CYS A 126 23.77 10.19 -4.41
CA CYS A 126 24.59 10.80 -5.46
C CYS A 126 24.63 12.32 -5.35
N GLY A 127 25.83 12.88 -5.50
CA GLY A 127 26.02 14.33 -5.60
C GLY A 127 25.27 14.90 -6.81
N GLY A 128 24.61 16.04 -6.61
CA GLY A 128 23.83 16.70 -7.66
C GLY A 128 22.42 16.15 -7.87
N ASN A 129 21.97 15.19 -7.04
CA ASN A 129 20.57 14.77 -7.03
C ASN A 129 19.68 15.92 -6.57
N ILE A 130 18.58 16.14 -7.28
CA ILE A 130 17.51 17.03 -6.86
C ILE A 130 16.34 16.15 -6.46
N SER A 131 15.93 16.25 -5.20
CA SER A 131 14.94 15.37 -4.58
C SER A 131 13.80 16.17 -3.98
N LEU A 132 12.58 15.65 -4.09
CA LEU A 132 11.36 16.22 -3.52
C LEU A 132 10.48 15.10 -2.98
N SER A 133 9.79 15.35 -1.87
CA SER A 133 8.69 14.50 -1.42
C SER A 133 7.34 15.16 -1.72
N THR A 134 6.38 14.40 -2.24
CA THR A 134 5.02 14.88 -2.48
C THR A 134 4.10 14.56 -1.30
N ALA A 135 3.08 15.38 -1.10
CA ALA A 135 1.94 15.02 -0.27
C ALA A 135 0.91 14.24 -1.10
N PRO A 136 0.03 13.45 -0.46
CA PRO A 136 -1.15 12.91 -1.13
C PRO A 136 -2.03 14.03 -1.66
N ALA A 137 -2.62 13.84 -2.84
CA ALA A 137 -3.28 14.93 -3.57
C ALA A 137 -4.65 14.53 -4.18
N GLY A 138 -5.07 13.28 -4.06
CA GLY A 138 -6.34 12.80 -4.63
C GLY A 138 -6.43 12.87 -6.15
N ALA A 139 -5.31 13.09 -6.83
CA ALA A 139 -5.20 13.24 -8.27
C ALA A 139 -4.00 12.46 -8.81
N ALA A 140 -3.90 12.35 -10.15
CA ALA A 140 -2.76 11.72 -10.80
C ALA A 140 -1.45 12.34 -10.30
N PRO A 141 -0.48 11.53 -9.83
CA PRO A 141 0.65 12.05 -9.10
C PRO A 141 1.66 12.72 -10.04
N ALA A 142 2.11 13.90 -9.64
CA ALA A 142 3.03 14.74 -10.37
C ALA A 142 3.87 15.61 -9.43
N ALA A 143 5.01 16.09 -9.92
CA ALA A 143 5.91 16.97 -9.19
C ALA A 143 6.61 17.93 -10.16
N THR A 144 6.95 19.12 -9.68
CA THR A 144 7.84 20.06 -10.38
C THR A 144 9.11 20.23 -9.57
N LEU A 145 10.25 19.93 -10.18
CA LEU A 145 11.58 20.08 -9.58
C LEU A 145 12.27 21.28 -10.23
N SER A 146 12.90 22.12 -9.42
CA SER A 146 13.64 23.31 -9.85
C SER A 146 15.12 23.20 -9.48
N GLY A 147 15.95 24.10 -10.03
CA GLY A 147 17.40 24.09 -9.83
C GLY A 147 18.15 23.14 -10.77
N LEU A 148 17.51 22.72 -11.88
CA LEU A 148 18.18 21.95 -12.92
C LEU A 148 19.26 22.81 -13.59
N SER A 149 20.36 22.18 -13.96
CA SER A 149 21.38 22.81 -14.80
C SER A 149 20.99 22.69 -16.26
N ALA A 150 21.10 23.78 -17.01
CA ALA A 150 20.85 23.79 -18.44
C ALA A 150 21.80 22.82 -19.18
N ASN A 151 21.35 22.31 -20.34
CA ASN A 151 22.13 21.40 -21.18
C ASN A 151 22.66 20.13 -20.44
N THR A 152 21.93 19.68 -19.41
CA THR A 152 22.30 18.52 -18.58
C THR A 152 21.26 17.43 -18.70
N THR A 153 21.70 16.18 -18.86
CA THR A 153 20.80 15.02 -18.88
C THR A 153 20.49 14.57 -17.46
N TYR A 154 19.20 14.42 -17.15
CA TYR A 154 18.72 13.91 -15.88
C TYR A 154 17.91 12.62 -16.09
N PHE A 155 18.08 11.69 -15.14
CA PHE A 155 17.33 10.45 -15.02
C PHE A 155 16.33 10.59 -13.89
N LEU A 156 15.06 10.35 -14.19
CA LEU A 156 13.96 10.38 -13.22
C LEU A 156 13.83 9.04 -12.50
N MET A 157 13.70 9.10 -11.18
CA MET A 157 13.35 7.99 -10.31
C MET A 157 12.25 8.41 -9.35
N VAL A 158 11.26 7.55 -9.17
CA VAL A 158 10.11 7.79 -8.28
C VAL A 158 9.90 6.57 -7.41
N ALA A 159 9.78 6.77 -6.10
CA ALA A 159 9.45 5.74 -5.13
C ALA A 159 8.16 6.11 -4.39
N ALA A 160 7.24 5.16 -4.23
CA ALA A 160 6.09 5.32 -3.35
C ALA A 160 6.51 5.04 -1.91
N VAL A 161 5.96 5.80 -0.97
CA VAL A 161 6.21 5.64 0.47
C VAL A 161 5.01 4.96 1.10
N ASN A 162 5.27 3.92 1.88
CA ASN A 162 4.24 3.25 2.67
C ASN A 162 3.76 4.20 3.77
N HIS A 163 2.44 4.28 4.00
CA HIS A 163 1.89 5.14 5.06
C HIS A 163 1.92 4.47 6.44
#